data_AF-A0AAD8CGJ5-F1
#
_entry.id   AF-A0AAD8CGJ5-F1
#
_cell.length_a   1.000
_cell.length_b   1.000
_cell.length_c   1.000
_cell.angle_alpha   90.00
_cell.angle_beta   90.00
_cell.angle_gamma   90.00
#
_symmetry.space_group_name_H-M   'P 1'
#
loop_
_entity.id
_entity.type
_entity.pdbx_description
1 polymer ?
#
loop_
_entity_poly.entity_id
_entity_poly.type
_entity_poly.pdbx_seq_one_letter_code
_entity_poly.pdbx_strand_id
1 'polypeptide(L)'
;MAFEQNVPIEAVAESGPGLAFIAYPKAVTMMPLSPLWAGLFFMMLIFLGLDSQFVCVESLVTAVMDMYPKTFRRGYRRELLILALSIFSYFIGLIMLTEGGMYVFQLFDSYAASGMCLLFVAIFESICIGWVYGSDRFYDNIEDMIGYRPLKLIKFCWMFLTPGICISIFLFYLIKYKPLKYNNVYVYPDWGMG
;
A
#
# COMPACT_ATOMS: atom_id res chain seq x y z
N MET A 1 -13.96 -0.03 -25.40
CA MET A 1 -13.92 1.45 -25.30
C MET A 1 -13.07 2.08 -26.40
N ALA A 2 -11.76 1.82 -26.50
CA ALA A 2 -10.91 2.42 -27.55
C ALA A 2 -11.41 2.14 -28.98
N PHE A 3 -11.85 0.90 -29.24
CA PHE A 3 -12.43 0.50 -30.54
C PHE A 3 -13.80 1.16 -30.83
N GLU A 4 -14.66 1.27 -29.82
CA GLU A 4 -16.02 1.85 -29.94
C GLU A 4 -16.02 3.39 -29.99
N GLN A 5 -15.05 4.04 -29.34
CA GLN A 5 -14.97 5.50 -29.24
C GLN A 5 -13.98 6.14 -30.21
N ASN A 6 -13.20 5.34 -30.96
CA ASN A 6 -12.12 5.82 -31.83
C ASN A 6 -11.11 6.74 -31.12
N VAL A 7 -10.85 6.49 -29.84
CA VAL A 7 -9.89 7.25 -29.03
C VAL A 7 -8.63 6.40 -28.82
N PRO A 8 -7.41 6.97 -28.94
CA PRO A 8 -6.19 6.24 -28.63
C PRO A 8 -6.20 5.69 -27.20
N ILE A 9 -5.66 4.49 -27.02
CA ILE A 9 -5.67 3.78 -25.72
C ILE A 9 -4.98 4.60 -24.61
N GLU A 10 -4.01 5.43 -24.99
CA GLU A 10 -3.26 6.32 -24.09
C GLU A 10 -4.16 7.35 -23.39
N ALA A 11 -5.23 7.81 -24.04
CA ALA A 11 -6.18 8.77 -23.45
C ALA A 11 -7.24 8.09 -22.55
N VAL A 12 -7.30 6.76 -22.53
CA VAL A 12 -8.23 5.97 -21.69
C VAL A 12 -7.50 5.30 -20.53
N ALA A 13 -6.19 5.12 -20.63
CA ALA A 13 -5.34 4.41 -19.68
C ALA A 13 -4.56 5.35 -18.74
N GLU A 14 -5.23 6.33 -18.13
CA GLU A 14 -4.62 7.09 -17.04
C GLU A 14 -4.51 6.22 -15.78
N SER A 15 -3.29 6.04 -15.26
CA SER A 15 -3.05 5.26 -14.03
C SER A 15 -3.60 5.95 -12.79
N GLY A 16 -4.13 5.17 -11.84
CA GLY A 16 -4.64 5.66 -10.56
C GLY A 16 -6.17 5.61 -10.46
N PRO A 17 -6.78 6.35 -9.51
CA PRO A 17 -8.23 6.28 -9.26
C PRO A 17 -9.07 6.72 -10.46
N GLY A 18 -8.55 7.56 -11.37
CA GLY A 18 -9.22 7.95 -12.61
C GLY A 18 -9.59 6.76 -13.50
N LEU A 19 -8.77 5.70 -13.53
CA LEU A 19 -9.07 4.49 -14.29
C LEU A 19 -10.32 3.79 -13.77
N ALA A 20 -10.40 3.60 -12.44
CA ALA A 20 -11.48 2.88 -11.79
C ALA A 20 -12.77 3.71 -11.71
N PHE A 21 -12.69 5.04 -11.57
CA PHE A 21 -13.86 5.90 -11.36
C PHE A 21 -14.34 6.66 -12.61
N ILE A 22 -13.55 6.72 -13.69
CA ILE A 22 -13.91 7.42 -14.93
C ILE A 22 -13.95 6.45 -16.11
N ALA A 23 -12.83 5.79 -16.40
CA ALA A 23 -12.73 4.89 -17.56
C ALA A 23 -13.61 3.63 -17.38
N TYR A 24 -13.59 3.01 -16.20
CA TYR A 24 -14.34 1.77 -15.99
C TYR A 24 -15.88 1.97 -16.02
N PRO A 25 -16.48 2.96 -15.32
CA PRO A 25 -17.92 3.18 -15.40
C PRO A 25 -18.36 3.55 -16.83
N LYS A 26 -17.53 4.31 -17.55
CA LYS A 26 -17.78 4.62 -18.96
C LYS A 26 -17.79 3.36 -19.84
N ALA A 27 -16.99 2.33 -19.52
CA ALA A 27 -17.04 1.04 -20.22
C ALA A 27 -18.32 0.27 -19.88
N VAL A 28 -18.69 0.24 -18.60
CA VAL A 28 -19.86 -0.48 -18.09
C VAL A 28 -21.16 0.04 -18.70
N THR A 29 -21.27 1.35 -18.98
CA THR A 29 -22.44 1.92 -19.68
C THR A 29 -22.63 1.42 -21.12
N MET A 30 -21.59 0.84 -21.73
CA MET A 30 -21.68 0.26 -23.08
C MET A 30 -22.11 -1.21 -23.09
N MET A 31 -22.17 -1.85 -21.92
CA MET A 31 -22.57 -3.25 -21.80
C MET A 31 -24.08 -3.39 -21.59
N PRO A 32 -24.72 -4.46 -22.10
CA PRO A 32 -26.11 -4.76 -21.76
C PRO A 32 -26.24 -5.03 -20.25
N LEU A 33 -27.37 -4.63 -19.66
CA LEU A 33 -27.62 -4.70 -18.20
C LEU A 33 -26.61 -3.88 -17.35
N SER A 34 -26.27 -2.67 -17.79
CA SER A 34 -25.26 -1.80 -17.15
C SER A 34 -25.43 -1.61 -15.62
N PRO A 35 -26.65 -1.47 -15.06
CA PRO A 35 -26.81 -1.31 -13.60
C PRO A 35 -26.29 -2.49 -12.77
N LEU A 36 -26.40 -3.72 -13.28
CA LEU A 36 -25.91 -4.92 -12.60
C LEU A 36 -24.39 -4.93 -12.53
N TRP A 37 -23.73 -4.65 -13.66
CA TRP A 37 -22.27 -4.61 -13.76
C TRP A 37 -21.65 -3.48 -12.94
N ALA A 38 -22.31 -2.32 -12.88
CA ALA A 38 -21.87 -1.21 -12.03
C ALA A 38 -21.93 -1.58 -10.55
N GLY A 39 -23.03 -2.21 -10.12
CA GLY A 39 -23.21 -2.67 -8.74
C GLY A 39 -22.14 -3.68 -8.31
N LEU A 40 -21.87 -4.69 -9.14
CA LEU A 40 -20.83 -5.68 -8.87
C LEU A 40 -19.43 -5.07 -8.81
N PHE A 41 -19.12 -4.12 -9.71
CA PHE A 41 -17.82 -3.47 -9.74
C PHE A 41 -17.55 -2.60 -8.51
N PHE A 42 -18.49 -1.75 -8.10
CA PHE A 42 -18.30 -0.94 -6.90
C PHE A 42 -18.31 -1.78 -5.62
N MET A 43 -19.09 -2.86 -5.57
CA MET A 43 -19.05 -3.81 -4.46
C MET A 43 -17.67 -4.48 -4.36
N MET A 44 -17.08 -4.90 -5.49
CA MET A 44 -15.72 -5.42 -5.52
C MET A 44 -14.70 -4.40 -5.00
N LEU A 45 -14.78 -3.13 -5.42
CA LEU A 45 -13.88 -2.08 -4.93
C LEU A 45 -14.00 -1.87 -3.42
N ILE A 46 -15.22 -1.95 -2.86
CA ILE A 46 -15.44 -1.84 -1.42
C ILE A 46 -14.80 -3.01 -0.68
N PHE A 47 -14.97 -4.25 -1.13
CA PHE A 47 -14.35 -5.41 -0.47
C PHE A 47 -12.82 -5.38 -0.56
N LEU A 48 -12.25 -5.01 -1.70
CA LEU A 48 -10.81 -4.88 -1.88
C LEU A 48 -10.22 -3.84 -0.91
N GLY A 49 -10.90 -2.71 -0.74
CA GLY A 49 -10.52 -1.69 0.23
C GLY A 49 -10.68 -2.15 1.69
N LEU A 50 -11.79 -2.81 2.01
CA LEU A 50 -12.09 -3.26 3.38
C LEU A 50 -11.08 -4.29 3.89
N ASP A 51 -10.78 -5.33 3.10
CA ASP A 51 -9.84 -6.39 3.52
C ASP A 51 -8.46 -5.81 3.81
N SER A 52 -7.99 -4.90 2.96
CA SER A 52 -6.71 -4.21 3.14
C SER A 52 -6.70 -3.35 4.41
N GLN A 53 -7.79 -2.61 4.67
CA GLN A 53 -7.92 -1.77 5.87
C GLN A 53 -7.94 -2.59 7.17
N PHE A 54 -8.62 -3.74 7.17
CA PHE A 54 -8.64 -4.63 8.33
C PHE A 54 -7.24 -5.12 8.69
N VAL A 55 -6.43 -5.52 7.71
CA VAL A 55 -5.04 -5.96 7.94
C VAL A 55 -4.18 -4.83 8.49
N CYS A 56 -4.34 -3.60 7.98
CA CYS A 56 -3.59 -2.43 8.47
C CYS A 56 -3.95 -2.08 9.93
N VAL A 57 -5.24 -2.03 10.27
CA VAL A 57 -5.66 -1.71 11.65
C VAL A 57 -5.27 -2.83 12.61
N GLU A 58 -5.48 -4.09 12.23
CA GLU A 58 -5.14 -5.24 13.06
C GLU A 58 -3.64 -5.35 13.33
N SER A 59 -2.79 -5.11 12.32
CA SER A 59 -1.33 -5.13 12.48
C SER A 59 -0.85 -4.01 13.41
N LEU A 60 -1.38 -2.79 13.29
CA LEU A 60 -1.06 -1.69 14.18
C LEU A 60 -1.49 -1.98 15.63
N VAL A 61 -2.73 -2.46 15.82
CA VAL A 61 -3.27 -2.81 17.13
C VAL A 61 -2.43 -3.93 17.77
N THR A 62 -2.09 -4.96 16.99
CA THR A 62 -1.27 -6.08 17.46
C THR A 62 0.13 -5.62 17.88
N ALA A 63 0.80 -4.80 17.07
CA ALA A 63 2.11 -4.23 17.41
C ALA A 63 2.07 -3.43 18.73
N VAL A 64 1.04 -2.61 18.93
CA VAL A 64 0.86 -1.83 20.18
C VAL A 64 0.59 -2.75 21.38
N MET A 65 -0.23 -3.79 21.19
CA MET A 65 -0.52 -4.76 22.25
C MET A 65 0.70 -5.57 22.66
N ASP A 66 1.57 -5.93 21.71
CA ASP A 66 2.78 -6.71 21.99
C ASP A 66 3.88 -5.89 22.66
N MET A 67 3.93 -4.57 22.43
CA MET A 67 4.82 -3.67 23.18
C MET A 67 4.39 -3.50 24.65
N TYR A 68 3.09 -3.46 24.94
CA TYR A 68 2.55 -3.23 26.29
C TYR A 68 1.57 -4.32 26.74
N PRO A 69 2.03 -5.58 26.86
CA PRO A 69 1.15 -6.73 27.08
C PRO A 69 0.44 -6.68 28.44
N LYS A 70 1.11 -6.15 29.47
CA LYS A 70 0.56 -6.02 30.83
C LYS A 70 -0.59 -5.03 30.94
N THR A 71 -0.63 -4.03 30.05
CA THR A 71 -1.61 -2.94 30.09
C THR A 71 -2.83 -3.25 29.24
N PHE A 72 -2.63 -3.81 28.03
CA PHE A 72 -3.69 -3.95 27.03
C PHE A 72 -4.34 -5.33 26.93
N ARG A 73 -3.70 -6.41 27.43
CA ARG A 73 -4.32 -7.75 27.46
C ARG A 73 -5.36 -7.94 28.58
N ARG A 74 -5.74 -6.87 29.30
CA ARG A 74 -6.67 -6.95 30.44
C ARG A 74 -8.04 -6.34 30.10
N GLY A 75 -9.08 -7.18 30.04
CA GLY A 75 -10.47 -6.76 29.83
C GLY A 75 -10.74 -6.16 28.44
N TYR A 76 -11.68 -5.21 28.35
CA TYR A 76 -12.13 -4.55 27.11
C TYR A 76 -11.17 -3.49 26.53
N ARG A 77 -9.90 -3.46 26.98
CA ARG A 77 -8.94 -2.41 26.57
C ARG A 77 -8.51 -2.52 25.11
N ARG A 78 -8.49 -3.73 24.54
CA ARG A 78 -8.24 -3.93 23.10
C ARG A 78 -9.32 -3.27 22.25
N GLU A 79 -10.59 -3.47 22.59
CA GLU A 79 -11.73 -2.87 21.87
C GLU A 79 -11.70 -1.34 21.97
N LEU A 80 -11.37 -0.80 23.15
CA LEU A 80 -11.19 0.64 23.35
C LEU A 80 -10.03 1.20 22.52
N LEU A 81 -8.92 0.47 22.38
CA LEU A 81 -7.82 0.88 21.50
C LEU A 81 -8.23 0.92 20.03
N ILE A 82 -8.95 -0.10 19.57
CA ILE A 82 -9.46 -0.15 18.19
C ILE A 82 -10.40 1.04 17.95
N LEU A 83 -11.33 1.29 18.87
CA LEU A 83 -12.25 2.41 18.78
C LEU A 83 -11.51 3.76 18.73
N ALA A 84 -10.51 3.95 19.61
CA ALA A 84 -9.71 5.17 19.66
C ALA A 84 -8.92 5.39 18.36
N LEU A 85 -8.28 4.36 17.82
CA LEU A 85 -7.57 4.42 16.54
C LEU A 85 -8.52 4.71 15.38
N SER A 86 -9.69 4.07 15.33
CA SER A 86 -10.70 4.32 14.30
C SER A 86 -11.23 5.75 14.34
N ILE A 87 -11.50 6.30 15.53
CA ILE A 87 -11.93 7.70 15.69
C ILE A 87 -10.82 8.66 15.25
N PHE A 88 -9.58 8.39 15.63
CA PHE A 88 -8.44 9.19 15.21
C PHE A 88 -8.23 9.18 13.69
N SER A 89 -8.27 8.00 13.07
CA SER A 89 -8.19 7.84 11.62
C SER A 89 -9.36 8.53 10.90
N TYR A 90 -10.56 8.52 11.47
CA TYR A 90 -11.71 9.24 10.93
C TYR A 90 -11.44 10.76 10.85
N PHE A 91 -10.91 11.36 11.93
CA PHE A 91 -10.60 12.79 11.93
C PHE A 91 -9.51 13.17 10.92
N ILE A 92 -8.48 12.34 10.74
CA ILE A 92 -7.46 12.57 9.71
C ILE A 92 -8.08 12.44 8.31
N GLY A 93 -8.94 11.43 8.12
CA GLY A 93 -9.64 11.18 6.86
C GLY A 93 -10.55 12.33 6.42
N LEU A 94 -11.08 13.15 7.35
CA LEU A 94 -11.88 14.32 7.01
C LEU A 94 -11.14 15.33 6.12
N ILE A 95 -9.80 15.43 6.24
CA ILE A 95 -9.00 16.33 5.40
C ILE A 95 -9.07 15.90 3.93
N MET A 96 -9.11 14.59 3.67
CA MET A 96 -9.21 14.01 2.33
C MET A 96 -10.62 14.10 1.72
N LEU A 97 -11.64 14.43 2.52
CA LEU A 97 -13.03 14.60 2.07
C LEU A 97 -13.37 16.03 1.63
N THR A 98 -12.43 16.97 1.75
CA THR A 98 -12.62 18.36 1.31
C THR A 98 -12.60 18.50 -0.22
N GLU A 99 -13.05 19.62 -0.78
CA GLU A 99 -13.02 19.91 -2.24
C GLU A 99 -11.60 19.79 -2.84
N GLY A 100 -10.56 20.06 -2.04
CA GLY A 100 -9.14 19.87 -2.40
C GLY A 100 -8.56 18.51 -1.99
N GLY A 101 -9.39 17.60 -1.48
CA GLY A 101 -8.98 16.35 -0.85
C GLY A 101 -8.19 15.42 -1.78
N MET A 102 -8.48 15.45 -3.08
CA MET A 102 -7.73 14.68 -4.08
C MET A 102 -6.25 15.09 -4.17
N TYR A 103 -5.93 16.38 -3.97
CA TYR A 103 -4.54 16.84 -3.93
C TYR A 103 -3.81 16.30 -2.70
N VAL A 104 -4.47 16.30 -1.55
CA VAL A 104 -3.95 15.74 -0.30
C VAL A 104 -3.78 14.23 -0.43
N PHE A 105 -4.78 13.54 -0.99
CA PHE A 105 -4.75 12.10 -1.26
C PHE A 105 -3.52 11.71 -2.09
N GLN A 106 -3.26 12.39 -3.21
CA GLN A 106 -2.10 12.07 -4.04
C GLN A 106 -0.76 12.36 -3.37
N LEU A 107 -0.69 13.40 -2.53
CA LEU A 107 0.50 13.71 -1.76
C LEU A 107 0.79 12.60 -0.74
N PHE A 108 -0.22 12.16 0.01
CA PHE A 108 -0.10 11.02 0.92
C PHE A 108 0.22 9.71 0.20
N ASP A 109 -0.45 9.43 -0.92
CA ASP A 109 -0.19 8.22 -1.70
C ASP A 109 1.25 8.21 -2.20
N SER A 110 1.77 9.33 -2.68
CA SER A 110 3.09 9.40 -3.30
C SER A 110 4.26 9.51 -2.32
N TYR A 111 4.07 10.14 -1.16
CA TYR A 111 5.13 10.35 -0.17
C TYR A 111 5.03 9.46 1.08
N ALA A 112 3.81 9.12 1.53
CA ALA A 112 3.62 8.32 2.74
C ALA A 112 3.47 6.82 2.42
N ALA A 113 2.60 6.47 1.46
CA ALA A 113 2.32 5.08 1.11
C ALA A 113 3.28 4.53 0.02
N SER A 114 3.71 5.38 -0.90
CA SER A 114 4.52 4.97 -2.05
C SER A 114 6.02 4.99 -1.77
N GLY A 115 6.65 3.86 -2.10
CA GLY A 115 8.03 3.77 -2.55
C GLY A 115 9.08 4.05 -1.49
N MET A 116 9.47 5.30 -1.29
CA MET A 116 10.77 5.63 -0.69
C MET A 116 10.87 5.20 0.78
N CYS A 117 9.90 5.55 1.62
CA CYS A 117 9.90 5.19 3.03
C CYS A 117 9.79 3.67 3.24
N LEU A 118 8.89 3.01 2.49
CA LEU A 118 8.66 1.58 2.59
C LEU A 118 9.85 0.77 2.07
N LEU A 119 10.42 1.15 0.92
CA LEU A 119 11.63 0.52 0.38
C LEU A 119 12.83 0.72 1.30
N PHE A 120 12.97 1.90 1.89
CA PHE A 120 14.03 2.17 2.86
C PHE A 120 13.92 1.21 4.05
N VAL A 121 12.74 1.10 4.68
CA VAL A 121 12.50 0.15 5.78
C VAL A 121 12.77 -1.29 5.33
N ALA A 122 12.27 -1.70 4.16
CA ALA A 122 12.46 -3.05 3.62
C ALA A 122 13.94 -3.42 3.39
N ILE A 123 14.78 -2.45 2.98
CA ILE A 123 16.23 -2.66 2.85
C ILE A 123 16.85 -2.96 4.21
N PHE A 124 16.52 -2.17 5.25
CA PHE A 124 17.04 -2.40 6.60
C PHE A 124 16.54 -3.71 7.18
N GLU A 125 15.26 -4.04 7.03
CA GLU A 125 14.71 -5.31 7.49
C GLU A 125 15.41 -6.50 6.83
N SER A 126 15.65 -6.43 5.51
CA SER A 126 16.35 -7.47 4.76
C SER A 126 17.80 -7.64 5.21
N ILE A 127 18.53 -6.53 5.44
CA ILE A 127 19.92 -6.55 5.93
C ILE A 127 19.97 -7.09 7.37
N CYS A 128 19.04 -6.66 8.22
CA CYS A 128 18.92 -7.13 9.60
C CYS A 128 18.71 -8.65 9.66
N ILE A 129 17.79 -9.20 8.87
CA ILE A 129 17.52 -10.65 8.84
C ILE A 129 18.70 -11.40 8.20
N GLY A 130 19.22 -10.91 7.07
CA GLY A 130 20.24 -11.59 6.30
C GLY A 130 21.60 -11.66 7.01
N TRP A 131 22.08 -10.53 7.53
CA TRP A 131 23.48 -10.36 7.97
C TRP A 131 23.62 -10.11 9.47
N VAL A 132 22.71 -9.36 10.11
CA VAL A 132 22.82 -9.03 11.55
C VAL A 132 22.33 -10.18 12.44
N TYR A 133 21.09 -10.64 12.20
CA TYR A 133 20.53 -11.80 12.88
C TYR A 133 21.22 -13.09 12.44
N GLY A 134 21.65 -13.12 11.18
CA GLY A 134 22.36 -14.22 10.55
C GLY A 134 21.39 -15.18 9.85
N SER A 135 21.52 -15.28 8.53
CA SER A 135 20.67 -16.13 7.70
C SER A 135 20.62 -17.60 8.13
N ASP A 136 21.70 -18.14 8.72
CA ASP A 136 21.73 -19.51 9.24
C ASP A 136 20.83 -19.69 10.46
N ARG A 137 20.83 -18.75 11.41
CA ARG A 137 19.94 -18.81 12.59
C ARG A 137 18.48 -18.68 12.18
N PHE A 138 18.18 -17.82 11.21
CA PHE A 138 16.84 -17.71 10.66
C PHE A 138 16.40 -19.01 9.98
N TYR A 139 17.33 -19.70 9.31
CA TYR A 139 17.07 -20.99 8.67
C TYR A 139 16.78 -22.11 9.67
N ASP A 140 17.54 -22.16 10.76
CA ASP A 140 17.35 -23.12 11.83
C ASP A 140 16.01 -22.88 12.54
N ASN A 141 15.64 -21.61 12.81
CA ASN A 141 14.32 -21.28 13.35
C ASN A 141 13.18 -21.74 12.43
N ILE A 142 13.35 -21.59 11.11
CA ILE A 142 12.37 -22.08 10.15
C ILE A 142 12.27 -23.60 10.24
N GLU A 143 13.40 -24.32 10.23
CA GLU A 143 13.40 -25.78 10.38
C GLU A 143 12.67 -26.23 11.66
N ASP A 144 12.86 -25.53 12.78
CA ASP A 144 12.17 -25.81 14.03
C ASP A 144 10.65 -25.54 13.95
N MET A 145 10.21 -24.56 13.15
CA MET A 145 8.80 -24.21 12.97
C MET A 145 8.05 -25.15 12.00
N ILE A 146 8.65 -25.50 10.86
CA ILE A 146 8.01 -26.28 9.80
C ILE A 146 8.45 -27.76 9.77
N GLY A 147 9.49 -28.13 10.52
CA GLY A 147 10.01 -29.50 10.64
C GLY A 147 10.93 -29.95 9.50
N TYR A 148 11.27 -29.09 8.54
CA TYR A 148 12.20 -29.40 7.46
C TYR A 148 12.98 -28.16 6.99
N ARG A 149 14.19 -28.36 6.47
CA ARG A 149 14.98 -27.27 5.87
C ARG A 149 14.42 -26.88 4.50
N PRO A 150 14.12 -25.59 4.26
CA PRO A 150 13.75 -25.11 2.94
C PRO A 150 14.85 -25.37 1.89
N LEU A 151 14.59 -25.02 0.62
CA LEU A 151 15.64 -25.05 -0.41
C LEU A 151 16.69 -23.97 -0.16
N LYS A 152 17.97 -24.27 -0.40
CA LYS A 152 19.08 -23.30 -0.28
C LYS A 152 18.93 -22.08 -1.20
N LEU A 153 18.14 -22.20 -2.28
CA LEU A 153 17.79 -21.08 -3.16
C LEU A 153 16.99 -19.99 -2.43
N ILE A 154 16.09 -20.37 -1.52
CA ILE A 154 15.33 -19.43 -0.70
C ILE A 154 16.30 -18.67 0.22
N LYS A 155 17.34 -19.36 0.72
CA LYS A 155 18.40 -18.73 1.50
C LYS A 155 19.16 -17.67 0.71
N PHE A 156 19.50 -17.97 -0.54
CA PHE A 156 20.16 -17.00 -1.41
C PHE A 156 19.24 -15.82 -1.76
N CYS A 157 17.95 -16.10 -1.95
CA CYS A 157 16.94 -15.10 -2.29
C CYS A 157 16.87 -13.98 -1.23
N TRP A 158 16.64 -14.31 0.04
CA TRP A 158 16.53 -13.28 1.08
C TRP A 158 17.86 -12.61 1.43
N MET A 159 19.00 -13.24 1.15
CA MET A 159 20.31 -12.75 1.60
C MET A 159 20.92 -11.77 0.60
N PHE A 160 20.69 -12.01 -0.69
CA PHE A 160 21.30 -11.23 -1.77
C PHE A 160 20.27 -10.68 -2.75
N LEU A 161 19.27 -11.47 -3.15
CA LEU A 161 18.32 -11.06 -4.19
C LEU A 161 17.35 -9.99 -3.69
N THR A 162 16.70 -10.20 -2.56
CA THR A 162 15.76 -9.23 -1.95
C THR A 162 16.42 -7.89 -1.66
N PRO A 163 17.52 -7.81 -0.88
CA PRO A 163 18.16 -6.51 -0.63
C PRO A 163 18.72 -5.89 -1.91
N GLY A 164 19.25 -6.69 -2.85
CA GLY A 164 19.75 -6.22 -4.13
C GLY A 164 18.66 -5.58 -5.00
N ILE A 165 17.49 -6.22 -5.11
CA ILE A 165 16.34 -5.69 -5.85
C ILE A 165 15.79 -4.44 -5.16
N CYS A 166 15.61 -4.45 -3.84
CA CYS A 166 15.13 -3.28 -3.11
C CYS A 166 16.06 -2.07 -3.27
N ILE A 167 17.38 -2.27 -3.15
CA ILE A 167 18.38 -1.21 -3.39
C ILE A 167 18.33 -0.73 -4.84
N SER A 168 18.21 -1.64 -5.82
CA SER A 168 18.18 -1.28 -7.23
C SER A 168 16.94 -0.44 -7.58
N ILE A 169 15.76 -0.83 -7.07
CA ILE A 169 14.52 -0.08 -7.25
C ILE A 169 14.63 1.28 -6.55
N PHE A 170 15.16 1.32 -5.34
CA PHE A 170 15.37 2.57 -4.60
C PHE A 170 16.29 3.54 -5.35
N LEU A 171 17.43 3.05 -5.88
CA LEU A 171 18.33 3.86 -6.70
C LEU A 171 17.68 4.34 -7.99
N PHE A 172 16.92 3.47 -8.68
CA PHE A 172 16.21 3.86 -9.89
C PHE A 172 15.16 4.95 -9.60
N TYR A 173 14.48 4.84 -8.46
CA TYR A 173 13.49 5.83 -8.02
C TYR A 173 14.14 7.19 -7.71
N LEU A 174 15.33 7.21 -7.09
CA LEU A 174 16.10 8.43 -6.86
C LEU A 174 16.59 9.08 -8.17
N ILE A 175 17.11 8.28 -9.10
CA ILE A 175 17.64 8.79 -10.38
C ILE A 175 16.52 9.34 -11.27
N LYS A 176 15.33 8.71 -11.26
CA LYS A 176 14.17 9.14 -12.03
C LYS A 176 13.19 10.00 -11.23
N TYR A 177 13.62 10.61 -10.12
CA TYR A 177 12.76 11.48 -9.34
C TYR A 177 12.22 12.60 -10.24
N LYS A 178 10.89 12.63 -10.37
CA LYS A 178 10.15 13.69 -11.05
C LYS A 178 9.23 14.34 -10.02
N PRO A 179 9.14 15.68 -9.99
CA PRO A 179 8.23 16.37 -9.09
C PRO A 179 6.80 15.91 -9.34
N LEU A 180 6.04 15.72 -8.27
CA LEU A 180 4.65 15.29 -8.36
C LEU A 180 3.84 16.30 -9.17
N LYS A 181 3.09 15.83 -10.16
CA LYS A 181 2.18 16.66 -10.96
C LYS A 181 0.78 16.07 -10.90
N TYR A 182 -0.20 16.85 -10.47
CA TYR A 182 -1.60 16.48 -10.63
C TYR A 182 -2.11 16.95 -11.98
N ASN A 183 -2.62 16.01 -12.77
CA ASN A 183 -3.31 16.26 -14.03
C ASN A 183 -2.50 17.10 -15.05
N ASN A 184 -1.15 17.03 -15.00
CA ASN A 184 -0.21 17.83 -15.79
C ASN A 184 -0.34 19.38 -15.70
N VAL A 185 -1.27 19.91 -14.89
CA VAL A 185 -1.56 21.34 -14.75
C VAL A 185 -1.08 21.89 -13.40
N TYR A 186 -1.18 21.10 -12.33
CA TYR A 186 -0.77 21.52 -11.00
C TYR A 186 0.54 20.85 -10.60
N VAL A 187 1.60 21.65 -10.55
CA VAL A 187 2.88 21.27 -9.93
C VAL A 187 2.77 21.60 -8.46
N TYR A 188 3.02 20.60 -7.60
CA TYR A 188 2.99 20.83 -6.17
C TYR A 188 4.06 21.86 -5.80
N PRO A 189 3.76 22.79 -4.88
CA PRO A 189 4.73 23.80 -4.47
C PRO A 189 5.90 23.16 -3.70
N ASP A 190 7.06 23.82 -3.71
CA ASP A 190 8.30 23.29 -3.13
C ASP A 190 8.17 22.89 -1.64
N TRP A 191 7.33 23.59 -0.88
CA TRP A 191 7.04 23.24 0.52
C TRP A 191 6.28 21.91 0.70
N GLY A 192 5.61 21.43 -0.35
CA GLY A 192 4.93 20.14 -0.38
C GLY A 192 5.76 19.01 -1.00
N MET A 193 6.94 19.31 -1.56
CA MET A 193 7.79 18.32 -2.23
C MET A 193 8.85 17.67 -1.32
N GLY A 194 9.01 18.18 -0.08
CA GLY A 194 9.96 17.64 0.91
C GLY A 194 11.37 18.16 0.69
#